data_AF-A0AAV5ACQ6-F1
#
_entry.id   AF-A0AAV5ACQ6-F1
#
_cell.length_a   1.000
_cell.length_b   1.000
_cell.length_c   1.000
_cell.angle_alpha   90.00
_cell.angle_beta   90.00
_cell.angle_gamma   90.00
#
_symmetry.space_group_name_H-M   'P 1'
#
loop_
_entity.id
_entity.type
_entity.pdbx_description
1 polymer ?
#
loop_
_entity_poly.entity_id
_entity_poly.type
_entity_poly.pdbx_seq_one_letter_code
_entity_poly.pdbx_strand_id
1 'polypeptide(L)'
;MGAKRAALGHPAPFELNYVEVGNEDFFSTTYPYRWRDFVGNLSAAYPAITFIATGYTFNPPLTPNPQAWDIHVYQTPEWFAQNAFIYDGFERNGTKYFEGEYAAISTNAGNLYGTPAEGRLTFPTMQSAAGEAAFMTGFERNADIVFAASYAPLLGMEEEERL
;
A
#
# COMPACT_ATOMS: atom_id res chain seq x y z
N MET A 1 1.36 -20.49 -19.27
CA MET A 1 2.56 -20.14 -18.48
C MET A 1 3.02 -21.25 -17.52
N GLY A 2 2.12 -22.08 -16.96
CA GLY A 2 2.51 -23.17 -16.03
C GLY A 2 3.57 -24.14 -16.58
N ALA A 3 3.51 -24.51 -17.87
CA ALA A 3 4.53 -25.34 -18.51
C ALA A 3 5.94 -24.71 -18.49
N LYS A 4 6.04 -23.38 -18.64
CA LYS A 4 7.32 -22.67 -18.58
C LYS A 4 7.88 -22.65 -17.15
N ARG A 5 7.03 -22.42 -16.14
CA ARG A 5 7.40 -22.51 -14.72
C ARG A 5 7.97 -23.90 -14.39
N ALA A 6 7.31 -24.96 -14.85
CA ALA A 6 7.76 -26.32 -14.66
C ALA A 6 9.09 -26.61 -15.37
N ALA A 7 9.24 -26.17 -16.62
CA ALA A 7 10.48 -26.34 -17.39
C ALA A 7 11.69 -25.60 -16.78
N LEU A 8 11.45 -24.54 -16.00
CA LEU A 8 12.47 -23.80 -15.26
C LEU A 8 12.76 -24.39 -13.86
N GLY A 9 12.28 -25.60 -13.56
CA GLY A 9 12.63 -26.33 -12.33
C GLY A 9 11.62 -26.21 -11.18
N HIS A 10 10.47 -25.54 -11.38
CA HIS A 10 9.44 -25.39 -10.35
C HIS A 10 8.06 -25.90 -10.83
N PRO A 11 7.82 -27.22 -10.85
CA PRO A 11 6.58 -27.78 -11.38
C PRO A 11 5.33 -27.37 -10.57
N ALA A 12 5.44 -27.30 -9.24
CA ALA A 12 4.36 -26.87 -8.37
C ALA A 12 3.97 -25.40 -8.63
N PRO A 13 2.70 -25.00 -8.49
CA PRO A 13 2.33 -23.59 -8.46
C PRO A 13 2.93 -22.91 -7.21
N PHE A 14 3.27 -21.63 -7.34
CA PHE A 14 3.52 -20.79 -6.18
C PHE A 14 2.18 -20.46 -5.51
N GLU A 15 2.19 -20.27 -4.20
CA GLU A 15 1.05 -19.72 -3.50
C GLU A 15 0.86 -18.26 -3.91
N LEU A 16 -0.37 -17.91 -4.29
CA LEU A 16 -0.74 -16.57 -4.70
C LEU A 16 -2.19 -16.32 -4.27
N ASN A 17 -2.34 -15.58 -3.19
CA ASN A 17 -3.64 -15.29 -2.59
C ASN A 17 -4.16 -13.90 -2.99
N TYR A 18 -3.25 -12.97 -3.31
CA TYR A 18 -3.55 -11.57 -3.58
C TYR A 18 -2.95 -11.13 -4.92
N VAL A 19 -3.71 -10.35 -5.68
CA VAL A 19 -3.23 -9.65 -6.88
C VAL A 19 -3.71 -8.21 -6.83
N GLU A 20 -2.77 -7.28 -6.80
CA GLU A 20 -3.07 -5.86 -6.94
C GLU A 20 -3.23 -5.49 -8.43
N VAL A 21 -4.24 -4.66 -8.74
CA VAL A 21 -4.57 -4.30 -10.12
C VAL A 21 -4.19 -2.85 -10.38
N GLY A 22 -2.93 -2.67 -10.79
CA GLY A 22 -2.35 -1.36 -11.09
C GLY A 22 -1.39 -0.91 -10.01
N ASN A 23 -1.23 0.41 -9.87
CA ASN A 23 -0.44 1.08 -8.83
C ASN A 23 -0.85 2.56 -8.80
N GLU A 24 -1.25 3.07 -7.64
CA GLU A 24 -1.63 4.47 -7.43
C GLU A 24 -2.57 5.03 -8.51
N ASP A 25 -3.57 4.23 -8.92
CA ASP A 25 -4.49 4.62 -9.99
C ASP A 25 -5.45 5.75 -9.57
N PHE A 26 -5.35 6.25 -8.33
CA PHE A 26 -5.94 7.52 -7.92
C PHE A 26 -5.40 8.72 -8.72
N PHE A 27 -4.25 8.59 -9.40
CA PHE A 27 -3.78 9.56 -10.40
C PHE A 27 -4.51 9.47 -11.76
N SER A 28 -5.31 8.43 -11.99
CA SER A 28 -5.93 8.13 -13.28
C SER A 28 -7.44 8.31 -13.27
N THR A 29 -7.96 8.97 -14.31
CA THR A 29 -9.42 9.05 -14.55
C THR A 29 -10.00 7.82 -15.23
N THR A 30 -9.15 6.90 -15.70
CA THR A 30 -9.55 5.72 -16.49
C THR A 30 -9.72 4.44 -15.66
N TYR A 31 -9.39 4.49 -14.38
CA TYR A 31 -9.38 3.31 -13.52
C TYR A 31 -10.70 2.54 -13.48
N PRO A 32 -11.90 3.19 -13.48
CA PRO A 32 -13.16 2.46 -13.40
C PRO A 32 -13.39 1.41 -14.49
N TYR A 33 -13.13 1.75 -15.76
CA TYR A 33 -13.31 0.77 -16.84
C TYR A 33 -12.20 -0.28 -16.84
N ARG A 34 -10.96 0.11 -16.51
CA ARG A 34 -9.84 -0.83 -16.42
C ARG A 34 -10.09 -1.85 -15.32
N TRP A 35 -10.46 -1.41 -14.12
CA TRP A 35 -10.85 -2.29 -13.02
C TRP A 35 -11.94 -3.27 -13.45
N ARG A 36 -13.03 -2.76 -14.05
CA ARG A 36 -14.14 -3.60 -14.52
C ARG A 36 -13.67 -4.67 -15.50
N ASP A 37 -12.88 -4.29 -16.50
CA ASP A 37 -12.49 -5.20 -17.57
C ASP A 37 -11.43 -6.22 -17.10
N PHE A 38 -10.52 -5.82 -16.20
CA PHE A 38 -9.53 -6.71 -15.61
C PHE A 38 -10.15 -7.62 -14.56
N VAL A 39 -10.74 -7.07 -13.51
CA VAL A 39 -11.25 -7.86 -12.38
C VAL A 39 -12.50 -8.64 -12.76
N GLY A 40 -13.37 -8.09 -13.61
CA GLY A 40 -14.54 -8.82 -14.10
C GLY A 40 -14.18 -10.13 -14.81
N ASN A 41 -13.11 -10.12 -15.61
CA ASN A 41 -12.63 -11.33 -16.31
C ASN A 41 -11.74 -12.22 -15.42
N LEU A 42 -10.83 -11.62 -14.66
CA LEU A 42 -9.87 -12.36 -13.84
C LEU A 42 -10.52 -13.04 -12.64
N SER A 43 -11.51 -12.43 -12.01
CA SER A 43 -12.23 -13.05 -10.89
C SER A 43 -13.02 -14.29 -11.30
N ALA A 44 -13.50 -14.36 -12.54
CA ALA A 44 -14.15 -15.56 -13.08
C ALA A 44 -13.15 -16.71 -13.30
N ALA A 45 -11.93 -16.40 -13.74
CA ALA A 45 -10.88 -17.40 -13.97
C ALA A 45 -10.18 -17.83 -12.68
N TYR A 46 -10.06 -16.93 -11.70
CA TYR A 46 -9.31 -17.11 -10.46
C TYR A 46 -10.15 -16.69 -9.24
N PRO A 47 -11.24 -17.40 -8.93
CA PRO A 47 -12.17 -17.01 -7.87
C PRO A 47 -11.59 -17.06 -6.45
N ALA A 48 -10.44 -17.71 -6.26
CA ALA A 48 -9.73 -17.80 -4.98
C ALA A 48 -8.77 -16.63 -4.73
N ILE A 49 -8.46 -15.81 -5.75
CA ILE A 49 -7.57 -14.66 -5.60
C ILE A 49 -8.39 -13.45 -5.13
N THR A 50 -7.89 -12.77 -4.11
CA THR A 50 -8.38 -11.45 -3.71
C THR A 50 -7.71 -10.37 -4.56
N PHE A 51 -8.52 -9.58 -5.27
CA PHE A 51 -8.01 -8.47 -6.07
C PHE A 51 -8.03 -7.16 -5.25
N ILE A 52 -6.91 -6.44 -5.26
CA ILE A 52 -6.69 -5.19 -4.50
C ILE A 52 -6.79 -4.00 -5.46
N ALA A 53 -7.61 -3.01 -5.10
CA ALA A 53 -7.78 -1.76 -5.84
C ALA A 53 -6.82 -0.66 -5.37
N THR A 54 -6.39 0.20 -6.30
CA THR A 54 -5.30 1.18 -6.10
C THR A 54 -5.76 2.64 -6.28
N GLY A 55 -7.07 2.85 -6.42
CA GLY A 55 -7.69 4.18 -6.49
C GLY A 55 -8.02 4.74 -5.11
N TYR A 56 -8.57 5.95 -5.03
CA TYR A 56 -9.12 6.44 -3.77
C TYR A 56 -10.27 5.52 -3.34
N THR A 57 -10.24 5.11 -2.07
CA THR A 57 -11.23 4.20 -1.50
C THR A 57 -12.65 4.70 -1.76
N PHE A 58 -13.44 3.87 -2.45
CA PHE A 58 -14.85 4.13 -2.78
C PHE A 58 -15.14 5.33 -3.70
N ASN A 59 -14.14 6.07 -4.18
CA ASN A 59 -14.35 7.24 -5.04
C ASN A 59 -13.35 7.34 -6.21
N PRO A 60 -13.77 7.12 -7.46
CA PRO A 60 -15.13 6.77 -7.88
C PRO A 60 -15.52 5.36 -7.40
N PRO A 61 -16.83 5.04 -7.35
CA PRO A 61 -17.26 3.67 -7.12
C PRO A 61 -16.76 2.76 -8.27
N LEU A 62 -16.27 1.58 -7.92
CA LEU A 62 -15.75 0.59 -8.87
C LEU A 62 -16.70 -0.61 -8.96
N THR A 63 -16.80 -1.18 -10.17
CA THR A 63 -17.60 -2.38 -10.43
C THR A 63 -16.73 -3.44 -11.10
N PRO A 64 -16.60 -4.67 -10.57
CA PRO A 64 -17.21 -5.15 -9.31
C PRO A 64 -16.68 -4.42 -8.07
N ASN A 65 -17.40 -4.48 -6.95
CA ASN A 65 -16.92 -3.86 -5.70
C ASN A 65 -15.60 -4.51 -5.26
N PRO A 66 -14.54 -3.73 -4.97
CA PRO A 66 -13.28 -4.28 -4.49
C PRO A 66 -13.41 -4.93 -3.13
N GLN A 67 -12.76 -6.08 -2.95
CA GLN A 67 -12.67 -6.76 -1.65
C GLN A 67 -11.60 -6.12 -0.75
N ALA A 68 -10.56 -5.57 -1.37
CA ALA A 68 -9.44 -4.94 -0.70
C ALA A 68 -9.01 -3.67 -1.44
N TRP A 69 -8.47 -2.72 -0.69
CA TRP A 69 -7.88 -1.48 -1.20
C TRP A 69 -6.46 -1.31 -0.69
N ASP A 70 -5.61 -0.75 -1.52
CA ASP A 70 -4.29 -0.27 -1.15
C ASP A 70 -4.35 1.22 -0.77
N ILE A 71 -3.69 1.57 0.33
CA ILE A 71 -3.59 2.92 0.88
C ILE A 71 -2.12 3.26 1.04
N HIS A 72 -1.75 4.40 0.45
CA HIS A 72 -0.39 4.94 0.49
C HIS A 72 -0.37 6.25 1.27
N VAL A 73 0.60 6.41 2.18
CA VAL A 73 0.79 7.67 2.91
C VAL A 73 2.25 7.99 3.20
N TYR A 74 2.68 9.14 2.70
CA TYR A 74 3.96 9.75 3.05
C TYR A 74 3.70 11.06 3.77
N GLN A 75 4.15 11.15 5.01
CA GLN A 75 3.77 12.26 5.90
C GLN A 75 4.86 12.63 6.91
N THR A 76 4.56 13.55 7.82
CA THR A 76 5.47 13.90 8.91
C THR A 76 5.38 12.91 10.08
N PRO A 77 6.45 12.74 10.88
CA PRO A 77 6.40 11.91 12.10
C PRO A 77 5.25 12.27 13.05
N GLU A 78 4.94 13.57 13.16
CA GLU A 78 3.83 14.07 13.98
C GLU A 78 2.48 13.61 13.44
N TRP A 79 2.28 13.67 12.11
CA TRP A 79 1.06 13.19 11.48
C TRP A 79 0.83 11.70 11.78
N PHE A 80 1.87 10.86 11.67
CA PHE A 80 1.75 9.43 11.99
C PHE A 80 1.31 9.19 13.44
N ALA A 81 1.94 9.87 14.40
CA ALA A 81 1.55 9.77 15.81
C ALA A 81 0.10 10.23 16.06
N GLN A 82 -0.34 11.30 15.40
CA GLN A 82 -1.69 11.86 15.56
C GLN A 82 -2.77 11.02 14.88
N ASN A 83 -2.42 10.26 13.84
CA ASN A 83 -3.37 9.48 13.04
C ASN A 83 -3.39 7.98 13.39
N ALA A 84 -2.87 7.60 14.56
CA ALA A 84 -2.91 6.22 15.05
C ALA A 84 -4.33 5.61 15.19
N PHE A 85 -5.39 6.41 15.05
CA PHE A 85 -6.79 6.00 15.12
C PHE A 85 -7.54 6.08 13.78
N ILE A 86 -6.83 6.25 12.65
CA ILE A 86 -7.47 6.51 11.35
C ILE A 86 -8.47 5.42 10.94
N TYR A 87 -8.16 4.15 11.24
CA TYR A 87 -9.00 2.99 10.89
C TYR A 87 -10.10 2.65 11.93
N ASP A 88 -10.06 3.25 13.12
CA ASP A 88 -10.99 2.92 14.21
C ASP A 88 -12.45 3.20 13.83
N GLY A 89 -12.68 4.23 13.00
CA GLY A 89 -14.01 4.62 12.54
C GLY A 89 -14.48 3.96 11.24
N PHE A 90 -13.65 3.15 10.59
CA PHE A 90 -13.98 2.56 9.29
C PHE A 90 -15.06 1.47 9.45
N GLU A 91 -15.93 1.33 8.45
CA GLU A 91 -16.98 0.31 8.49
C GLU A 91 -16.43 -1.12 8.41
N ARG A 92 -17.00 -2.03 9.21
CA ARG A 92 -16.70 -3.47 9.16
C ARG A 92 -17.65 -4.19 8.20
N ASN A 93 -17.71 -3.70 6.95
CA ASN A 93 -18.66 -4.16 5.93
C ASN A 93 -18.11 -5.28 5.01
N GLY A 94 -16.96 -5.86 5.37
CA GLY A 94 -16.27 -6.89 4.60
C GLY A 94 -15.10 -6.38 3.74
N THR A 95 -14.99 -5.07 3.55
CA THR A 95 -13.82 -4.43 2.90
C THR A 95 -12.57 -4.62 3.76
N LYS A 96 -11.44 -4.90 3.11
CA LYS A 96 -10.11 -4.98 3.74
C LYS A 96 -9.20 -3.86 3.23
N TYR A 97 -8.19 -3.52 4.01
CA TYR A 97 -7.23 -2.47 3.70
C TYR A 97 -5.82 -3.01 3.81
N PHE A 98 -5.02 -2.70 2.80
CA PHE A 98 -3.59 -2.88 2.77
C PHE A 98 -2.97 -1.50 2.90
N GLU A 99 -2.16 -1.26 3.94
CA GLU A 99 -1.32 -0.05 3.96
C GLU A 99 -0.04 -0.34 3.17
N GLY A 100 -0.14 -0.36 1.84
CA GLY A 100 0.92 -0.85 0.95
C GLY A 100 2.17 -0.02 0.94
N GLU A 101 2.05 1.29 1.18
CA GLU A 101 3.19 2.18 1.32
C GLU A 101 2.98 3.19 2.45
N TYR A 102 3.86 3.18 3.45
CA TYR A 102 3.92 4.28 4.39
C TYR A 102 5.35 4.61 4.84
N ALA A 103 5.62 5.91 5.04
CA ALA A 103 6.83 6.38 5.73
C ALA A 103 6.72 7.83 6.20
N ALA A 104 7.32 8.13 7.36
CA ALA A 104 7.58 9.49 7.80
C ALA A 104 8.83 10.02 7.08
N ILE A 105 8.62 10.87 6.07
CA ILE A 105 9.70 11.26 5.14
C ILE A 105 10.25 12.66 5.38
N SER A 106 9.55 13.51 6.11
CA SER A 106 9.92 14.92 6.28
C SER A 106 9.37 15.50 7.57
N THR A 107 10.03 16.50 8.14
CA THR A 107 9.47 17.31 9.24
C THR A 107 8.69 18.54 8.75
N ASN A 108 8.71 18.81 7.44
CA ASN A 108 8.04 19.95 6.83
C ASN A 108 6.73 19.54 6.15
N ALA A 109 5.61 19.73 6.85
CA ALA A 109 4.28 19.44 6.31
C ALA A 109 3.90 20.30 5.09
N GLY A 110 4.53 21.47 4.90
CA GLY A 110 4.31 22.34 3.75
C GLY A 110 5.11 21.94 2.50
N ASN A 111 6.12 21.08 2.64
CA ASN A 111 6.95 20.59 1.54
C ASN A 111 7.51 19.18 1.84
N LEU A 112 6.62 18.18 1.92
CA LEU A 112 6.96 16.80 2.31
C LEU A 112 8.07 16.18 1.43
N TYR A 113 8.05 16.48 0.13
CA TYR A 113 8.94 15.91 -0.87
C TYR A 113 10.12 16.82 -1.23
N GLY A 114 10.38 17.85 -0.42
CA GLY A 114 11.50 18.78 -0.62
C GLY A 114 12.87 18.13 -0.43
N THR A 115 13.90 18.97 -0.41
CA THR A 115 15.29 18.57 -0.15
C THR A 115 15.57 18.39 1.35
N PRO A 116 16.70 17.78 1.74
CA PRO A 116 17.08 17.69 3.16
C PRO A 116 17.19 19.05 3.86
N ALA A 117 17.62 20.09 3.15
CA ALA A 117 17.67 21.46 3.67
C ALA A 117 16.27 22.03 3.98
N GLU A 118 15.22 21.47 3.37
CA GLU A 118 13.83 21.87 3.54
C GLU A 118 13.05 20.95 4.48
N GLY A 119 13.71 19.99 5.12
CA GLY A 119 13.12 19.10 6.14
C GLY A 119 12.99 17.64 5.74
N ARG A 120 13.38 17.24 4.52
CA ARG A 120 13.39 15.84 4.10
C ARG A 120 14.39 15.02 4.91
N LEU A 121 13.97 13.85 5.36
CA LEU A 121 14.85 12.92 6.06
C LEU A 121 15.73 12.19 5.04
N THR A 122 17.06 12.25 5.23
CA THR A 122 18.01 11.47 4.44
C THR A 122 17.98 9.99 4.83
N PHE A 123 17.83 9.74 6.13
CA PHE A 123 17.65 8.42 6.72
C PHE A 123 16.54 8.48 7.77
N PRO A 124 15.88 7.35 8.09
CA PRO A 124 14.98 7.28 9.23
C PRO A 124 15.65 7.76 10.51
N THR A 125 14.88 8.44 11.36
CA THR A 125 15.33 8.96 12.65
C THR A 125 14.52 8.33 13.78
N MET A 126 14.95 8.49 15.03
CA MET A 126 14.14 8.08 16.19
C MET A 126 12.75 8.76 16.19
N GLN A 127 12.67 9.99 15.68
CA GLN A 127 11.40 10.71 15.59
C GLN A 127 10.46 10.05 14.57
N SER A 128 10.95 9.73 13.36
CA SER A 128 10.14 9.06 12.33
C SER A 128 9.71 7.68 12.78
N ALA A 129 10.65 6.88 13.31
CA ALA A 129 10.38 5.53 13.79
C ALA A 129 9.35 5.50 14.93
N ALA A 130 9.42 6.45 15.87
CA ALA A 130 8.44 6.53 16.96
C ALA A 130 7.04 6.93 16.47
N GLY A 131 6.95 7.86 15.50
CA GLY A 131 5.69 8.25 14.88
C GLY A 131 5.05 7.09 14.12
N GLU A 132 5.83 6.42 13.27
CA GLU A 132 5.42 5.23 12.52
C GLU A 132 4.98 4.10 13.45
N ALA A 133 5.73 3.83 14.53
CA ALA A 133 5.35 2.81 15.51
C ALA A 133 4.01 3.12 16.18
N ALA A 134 3.74 4.39 16.52
CA ALA A 134 2.43 4.80 17.04
C ALA A 134 1.32 4.53 16.03
N PHE A 135 1.54 4.84 14.74
CA PHE A 135 0.60 4.55 13.67
C PHE A 135 0.34 3.04 13.51
N MET A 136 1.41 2.22 13.58
CA MET A 136 1.32 0.76 13.48
C MET A 136 0.49 0.13 14.61
N THR A 137 0.47 0.71 15.81
CA THR A 137 -0.45 0.24 16.88
C THR A 137 -1.92 0.39 16.47
N GLY A 138 -2.22 1.36 15.59
CA GLY A 138 -3.50 1.52 14.92
C GLY A 138 -3.81 0.38 13.96
N PHE A 139 -2.84 -0.03 13.15
CA PHE A 139 -3.01 -1.19 12.26
C PHE A 139 -3.32 -2.46 13.07
N GLU A 140 -2.53 -2.74 14.10
CA GLU A 140 -2.69 -3.95 14.92
C GLU A 140 -4.05 -3.96 15.66
N ARG A 141 -4.48 -2.81 16.21
CA ARG A 141 -5.80 -2.67 16.82
C ARG A 141 -6.94 -2.91 15.82
N ASN A 142 -6.73 -2.54 14.56
CA ASN A 142 -7.70 -2.67 13.48
C ASN A 142 -7.36 -3.81 12.52
N ALA A 143 -6.61 -4.83 12.97
CA ALA A 143 -6.19 -5.96 12.13
C ALA A 143 -7.37 -6.83 11.67
N ASP A 144 -8.58 -6.58 12.21
CA ASP A 144 -9.82 -7.13 11.69
C ASP A 144 -10.12 -6.63 10.25
N ILE A 145 -9.67 -5.44 9.87
CA ILE A 145 -9.84 -4.87 8.51
C ILE A 145 -8.52 -4.51 7.82
N VAL A 146 -7.45 -4.16 8.55
CA VAL A 146 -6.11 -3.92 8.01
C VAL A 146 -5.37 -5.25 7.96
N PHE A 147 -5.27 -5.86 6.77
CA PHE A 147 -4.76 -7.24 6.65
C PHE A 147 -3.25 -7.32 6.35
N ALA A 148 -2.65 -6.22 5.89
CA ALA A 148 -1.23 -6.11 5.59
C ALA A 148 -0.80 -4.64 5.69
N ALA A 149 0.50 -4.40 5.89
CA ALA A 149 1.12 -3.08 5.86
C ALA A 149 2.60 -3.19 5.49
N SER A 150 3.13 -2.24 4.72
CA SER A 150 4.54 -2.22 4.28
C SER A 150 5.14 -0.82 4.29
N TYR A 151 6.27 -0.68 5.00
CA TYR A 151 7.11 0.51 4.90
C TYR A 151 7.69 0.61 3.48
N ALA A 152 7.72 1.82 2.92
CA ALA A 152 8.28 2.07 1.60
C ALA A 152 9.12 3.35 1.53
N PRO A 153 10.22 3.37 0.76
CA PRO A 153 10.83 2.23 0.07
C PRO A 153 11.63 1.33 1.04
N LEU A 154 11.71 0.02 0.74
CA LEU A 154 12.40 -0.95 1.60
C LEU A 154 13.94 -0.86 1.54
N LEU A 155 14.49 -0.54 0.37
CA LEU A 155 15.92 -0.51 0.12
C LEU A 155 16.33 0.83 -0.50
N GLY A 156 17.45 1.39 -0.03
CA GLY A 156 18.13 2.53 -0.63
C GLY A 156 19.57 2.16 -0.95
N MET A 157 20.04 2.46 -2.16
CA MET A 157 21.46 2.34 -2.47
C MET A 157 22.18 3.58 -1.96
N GLU A 158 23.22 3.39 -1.16
CA GLU A 158 24.14 4.45 -0.76
C GLU A 158 25.32 4.50 -1.72
N GLU A 159 25.64 5.68 -2.25
CA GLU A 159 26.93 5.92 -2.91
C GLU A 159 27.99 6.13 -1.83
N GLU A 160 28.82 5.13 -1.62
CA GLU A 160 30.05 5.26 -0.83
C GLU A 160 31.09 5.99 -1.69
N GLU A 161 31.54 7.18 -1.27
CA GLU A 161 32.68 7.85 -1.91
C GLU A 161 33.90 6.93 -1.80
N ARG A 162 34.26 6.29 -2.91
CA ARG A 162 35.51 5.54 -3.02
C ARG A 162 36.67 6.53 -2.90
N LEU A 163 37.29 6.57 -1.73
CA LEU A 163 38.57 7.24 -1.46
C LEU A 163 39.69 6.71 -2.36
#